data_AF-A0A4Q4V0T5-F1
#
_entry.id   AF-A0A4Q4V0T5-F1
#
_cell.length_a   1.000
_cell.length_b   1.000
_cell.length_c   1.000
_cell.angle_alpha   90.00
_cell.angle_beta   90.00
_cell.angle_gamma   90.00
#
_symmetry.space_group_name_H-M   'P 1'
#
loop_
_entity.id
_entity.type
_entity.pdbx_description
1 polymer ?
#
loop_
_entity_poly.entity_id
_entity_poly.type
_entity_poly.pdbx_seq_one_letter_code
_entity_poly.pdbx_strand_id
1 'polypeptide(L)' 'MPTPNPELRRQVIAIYKAELLHLGKDYPQGFSYFRPRLHRAFMANAHLRDEEDVRRGIARAEFVKKG' A
#
# COMPACT_ATOMS: atom_id res chain seq x y z
N MET A 1 19.73 -0.78 14.36
CA MET A 1 18.68 -0.54 13.33
C MET A 1 17.35 -0.40 14.04
N PRO A 2 16.59 0.68 13.86
CA PRO A 2 15.25 0.78 14.45
C PRO A 2 14.36 -0.34 13.90
N THR A 3 13.68 -1.05 14.80
CA THR A 3 12.69 -2.07 14.44
C THR A 3 11.46 -1.37 13.86
N PRO A 4 10.96 -1.78 12.68
CA PRO A 4 9.75 -1.19 12.12
C PRO A 4 8.56 -1.40 13.06
N ASN A 5 7.80 -0.33 13.29
CA ASN A 5 6.65 -0.33 14.17
C ASN A 5 5.60 -1.38 13.74
N PRO A 6 5.24 -2.34 14.62
CA PRO A 6 4.34 -3.44 14.27
C PRO A 6 2.93 -2.98 13.90
N GLU A 7 2.44 -1.89 14.48
CA GLU A 7 1.11 -1.33 14.20
C GLU A 7 1.05 -0.71 12.81
N LEU A 8 2.06 0.09 12.45
CA LEU A 8 2.18 0.63 11.09
C LEU A 8 2.32 -0.47 10.05
N ARG A 9 3.07 -1.54 10.35
CA ARG A 9 3.17 -2.71 9.47
C ARG A 9 1.81 -3.37 9.25
N ARG A 10 0.99 -3.52 10.29
CA ARG A 10 -0.37 -4.07 10.17
C ARG A 10 -1.26 -3.19 9.29
N GLN A 11 -1.21 -1.86 9.46
CA GLN A 11 -1.96 -0.92 8.64
C GLN A 11 -1.58 -1.02 7.15
N VAL A 12 -0.29 -1.05 6.83
CA VAL A 12 0.18 -1.22 5.44
C VAL A 12 -0.33 -2.52 4.83
N ILE A 13 -0.33 -3.62 5.59
CA ILE A 13 -0.84 -4.92 5.11
C ILE A 13 -2.36 -4.86 4.90
N ALA A 14 -3.11 -4.23 5.81
CA ALA A 14 -4.56 -4.07 5.70
C ALA A 14 -4.92 -3.28 4.43
N ILE A 15 -4.29 -2.13 4.20
CA ILE A 15 -4.54 -1.30 3.02
C ILE A 15 -4.22 -2.06 1.73
N TYR A 16 -3.09 -2.76 1.68
CA TYR A 16 -2.72 -3.55 0.50
C TYR A 16 -3.74 -4.66 0.20
N LYS A 17 -4.07 -5.50 1.19
CA LYS A 17 -4.87 -6.71 1.00
C LYS A 17 -6.37 -6.46 1.00
N ALA A 18 -6.87 -5.67 1.93
CA ALA A 18 -8.30 -5.50 2.18
C ALA A 18 -8.91 -4.38 1.34
N GLU A 19 -8.11 -3.40 0.91
CA GLU A 19 -8.65 -2.21 0.27
C GLU A 19 -8.24 -2.14 -1.20
N LEU A 20 -6.94 -2.02 -1.47
CA LEU A 20 -6.46 -1.77 -2.82
C LEU A 20 -6.58 -3.00 -3.73
N LEU A 21 -6.33 -4.20 -3.22
CA LEU A 21 -6.50 -5.44 -4.00
C LEU A 21 -7.97 -5.66 -4.42
N HIS A 22 -8.96 -5.18 -3.65
CA HIS A 22 -10.37 -5.29 -4.03
C HIS A 22 -10.74 -4.29 -5.14
N LEU A 23 -10.24 -3.05 -5.07
CA LEU A 23 -10.43 -2.05 -6.14
C LEU A 23 -9.91 -2.52 -7.50
N GLY A 24 -8.89 -3.38 -7.50
CA GLY A 24 -8.36 -3.96 -8.73
C GLY A 24 -9.37 -4.79 -9.54
N LYS A 25 -10.46 -5.28 -8.92
CA LYS A 25 -11.51 -6.04 -9.61
C LYS A 25 -12.38 -5.15 -10.50
N ASP A 26 -12.67 -3.94 -10.05
CA ASP A 26 -13.49 -2.95 -10.76
C ASP A 26 -12.64 -2.03 -11.66
N TYR A 27 -11.32 -2.24 -11.69
CA TYR A 27 -10.40 -1.41 -12.45
C TYR A 27 -10.61 -1.60 -13.97
N PRO A 28 -10.64 -0.52 -14.78
CA PRO A 28 -11.03 -0.61 -16.21
C PRO A 28 -10.14 -1.55 -17.04
N GLN A 29 -8.85 -1.63 -16.70
CA GLN A 29 -7.87 -2.48 -17.37
C GLN A 29 -7.79 -3.89 -16.73
N GLY A 30 -8.61 -4.16 -15.72
CA GLY A 30 -8.72 -5.43 -15.03
C GLY A 30 -7.68 -5.70 -13.95
N PHE A 31 -7.97 -6.72 -13.15
CA PHE A 31 -7.17 -7.10 -11.99
C PHE A 31 -5.71 -7.46 -12.33
N SER A 32 -5.49 -8.18 -13.44
CA SER A 32 -4.17 -8.59 -13.90
C SER A 32 -3.26 -7.42 -14.26
N TYR A 33 -3.84 -6.29 -14.68
CA TYR A 33 -3.11 -5.06 -14.97
C TYR A 33 -2.81 -4.25 -13.70
N PHE A 34 -3.75 -4.25 -12.76
CA PHE A 34 -3.67 -3.46 -11.52
C PHE A 34 -2.74 -4.08 -10.48
N ARG A 35 -2.87 -5.39 -10.23
CA ARG A 35 -2.12 -6.11 -9.19
C ARG A 35 -0.59 -5.93 -9.27
N PRO A 36 0.09 -6.13 -10.41
CA PRO A 36 1.54 -5.96 -10.48
C PRO A 36 1.99 -4.50 -10.26
N ARG A 37 1.18 -3.52 -10.68
CA ARG A 37 1.46 -2.09 -10.44
C ARG A 37 1.37 -1.73 -8.96
N LEU A 38 0.29 -2.18 -8.32
CA LEU A 38 0.11 -2.02 -6.88
C LEU A 38 1.28 -2.66 -6.13
N HIS A 39 1.61 -3.91 -6.44
CA HIS A 39 2.71 -4.62 -5.80
C HIS A 39 4.04 -3.87 -5.98
N ARG A 40 4.34 -3.38 -7.18
CA ARG A 40 5.55 -2.60 -7.47
C ARG A 40 5.63 -1.30 -6.65
N ALA A 41 4.51 -0.59 -6.49
CA ALA A 41 4.47 0.62 -5.69
C ALA A 41 4.76 0.37 -4.19
N PHE A 42 4.26 -0.74 -3.63
CA PHE A 42 4.55 -1.13 -2.26
C PHE A 42 5.99 -1.63 -2.10
N MET A 43 6.48 -2.43 -3.05
CA MET A 43 7.86 -2.92 -3.04
C MET A 43 8.89 -1.79 -3.16
N ALA A 44 8.61 -0.76 -3.96
CA ALA A 44 9.47 0.42 -4.07
C ALA A 44 9.70 1.11 -2.72
N ASN A 45 8.73 1.02 -1.80
CA ASN A 45 8.77 1.63 -0.47
C ASN A 45 9.08 0.63 0.66
N ALA A 46 9.39 -0.64 0.34
CA ALA A 46 9.63 -1.68 1.36
C ALA A 46 10.90 -1.44 2.20
N HIS A 47 11.79 -0.57 1.74
CA HIS A 47 13.01 -0.16 2.44
C HIS A 47 12.77 0.95 3.48
N LEU A 48 11.58 1.59 3.49
CA LEU A 48 11.25 2.59 4.49
C LEU A 48 11.24 1.96 5.89
N ARG A 49 11.89 2.64 6.84
CA ARG A 49 12.02 2.23 8.24
C ARG A 49 11.58 3.32 9.20
N ASP A 50 11.60 4.56 8.76
CA ASP A 50 11.14 5.72 9.52
C ASP A 50 9.61 5.72 9.60
N GLU A 51 9.08 6.04 10.79
CA GLU A 51 7.65 6.01 11.02
C GLU A 51 6.90 7.11 10.26
N GLU A 52 7.49 8.30 10.10
CA GLU A 52 6.86 9.40 9.35
C GLU A 52 6.80 9.09 7.86
N ASP A 53 7.85 8.48 7.31
CA ASP A 53 7.84 7.97 5.94
C ASP A 53 6.74 6.93 5.72
N VAL A 54 6.59 5.98 6.65
CA VAL A 54 5.53 4.95 6.55
C VAL A 54 4.13 5.57 6.66
N ARG A 55 3.93 6.53 7.59
CA ARG A 55 2.66 7.27 7.71
C ARG A 55 2.33 8.06 6.43
N ARG A 56 3.31 8.69 5.80
CA ARG A 56 3.13 9.37 4.50
C ARG A 56 2.74 8.39 3.40
N GLY A 57 3.36 7.21 3.37
CA GLY A 57 3.00 6.13 2.44
C GLY A 57 1.55 5.66 2.61
N ILE A 58 1.11 5.50 3.86
CA ILE A 58 -0.27 5.15 4.21
C ILE A 58 -1.25 6.23 3.74
N ALA A 59 -0.97 7.51 4.04
CA ALA A 59 -1.83 8.62 3.62
C ALA A 59 -1.97 8.71 2.10
N ARG A 60 -0.89 8.44 1.35
CA ARG A 60 -0.93 8.37 -0.12
C ARG A 60 -1.81 7.24 -0.62
N ALA A 61 -1.77 6.08 0.03
CA ALA A 61 -2.59 4.93 -0.33
C ALA A 61 -4.09 5.20 -0.11
N GLU A 62 -4.45 5.84 1.01
CA GLU A 62 -5.82 6.29 1.29
C GLU A 62 -6.32 7.32 0.28
N PHE A 63 -5.46 8.27 -0.13
CA PHE A 63 -5.81 9.24 -1.16
C PHE A 63 -6.14 8.57 -2.50
N VAL A 64 -5.35 7.57 -2.91
CA VAL A 64 -5.58 6.81 -4.16
C VAL A 64 -6.87 5.99 -4.09
N LYS A 65 -7.26 5.50 -2.92
CA LYS A 65 -8.54 4.79 -2.73
C LYS A 65 -9.75 5.71 -2.84
N LYS A 66 -9.63 6.97 -2.39
CA LYS A 66 -10.73 7.94 -2.41
C LYS A 66 -10.96 8.55 -3.81
N GLY A 67 -9.91 8.56 -4.64
CA GLY A 67 -9.92 9.14 -5.99
C GLY A 67 -10.31 8.18 -7.11
#